data_AF-A0A534QLW3-F1
#
_entry.id   AF-A0A534QLW3-F1
#
_cell.length_a   1.000
_cell.length_b   1.000
_cell.length_c   1.000
_cell.angle_alpha   90.00
_cell.angle_beta   90.00
_cell.angle_gamma   90.00
#
_symmetry.space_group_name_H-M   'P 1'
#
loop_
_entity.id
_entity.type
_entity.pdbx_description
1 polymer ?
#
loop_
_entity_poly.entity_id
_entity_poly.type
_entity_poly.pdbx_seq_one_letter_code
_entity_poly.pdbx_strand_id
1 'polypeptide(L)'
;MTACLFGTYVRTHSANRLLREALAGAGFALVECHEPVWEEEGNKPRRYFEPLSLARLAARYTAAARRLARRWRALSGPPPLVVVGFGGQLDALLARRLCRPRTALVFAPLVTLSETLVEDRQVFPAAGLRAR
;
A
#
# COMPACT_ATOMS: atom_id res chain seq x y z
N MET A 1 -12.03 -3.85 -17.33
CA MET A 1 -10.77 -4.58 -17.02
C MET A 1 -10.66 -4.76 -15.51
N THR A 2 -9.97 -5.78 -15.00
CA THR A 2 -9.78 -5.98 -13.55
C THR A 2 -8.38 -5.53 -13.11
N ALA A 3 -8.29 -4.95 -11.91
CA ALA A 3 -7.02 -4.59 -11.27
C ALA A 3 -6.99 -5.10 -9.83
N CYS A 4 -5.85 -5.61 -9.41
CA CYS A 4 -5.61 -6.04 -8.04
C CYS A 4 -4.85 -4.96 -7.27
N LEU A 5 -5.45 -4.42 -6.21
CA LEU A 5 -4.70 -3.68 -5.19
C LEU A 5 -4.01 -4.70 -4.28
N PHE A 6 -2.67 -4.71 -4.28
CA PHE A 6 -1.88 -5.72 -3.60
C PHE A 6 -0.98 -5.11 -2.53
N GLY A 7 -0.93 -5.75 -1.36
CA GLY A 7 0.13 -5.51 -0.38
C GLY A 7 -0.37 -5.32 1.04
N THR A 8 0.47 -4.69 1.84
CA THR A 8 0.28 -4.51 3.28
C THR A 8 -0.10 -3.08 3.68
N TYR A 9 -0.29 -2.22 2.69
CA TYR A 9 -0.49 -0.76 2.80
C TYR A 9 -1.62 -0.33 3.73
N VAL A 10 -1.53 0.87 4.32
CA VAL A 10 -2.63 1.44 5.13
C VAL A 10 -3.77 1.89 4.22
N ARG A 11 -4.97 1.33 4.37
CA ARG A 11 -6.13 1.66 3.52
C ARG A 11 -6.60 3.09 3.65
N THR A 12 -6.52 3.64 4.87
CA THR A 12 -6.97 4.99 5.19
C THR A 12 -5.98 6.07 4.75
N HIS A 13 -4.76 5.69 4.36
CA HIS A 13 -3.75 6.63 3.87
C HIS A 13 -4.24 7.34 2.62
N SER A 14 -4.08 8.67 2.59
CA SER A 14 -4.63 9.54 1.55
C SER A 14 -4.22 9.08 0.14
N ALA A 15 -2.94 8.80 -0.07
CA ALA A 15 -2.40 8.30 -1.34
C ALA A 15 -3.01 6.96 -1.80
N ASN A 16 -3.24 6.02 -0.89
CA ASN A 16 -3.82 4.71 -1.22
C ASN A 16 -5.32 4.82 -1.53
N ARG A 17 -6.03 5.69 -0.81
CA ARG A 17 -7.44 6.03 -1.12
C ARG A 17 -7.56 6.67 -2.49
N LEU A 18 -6.75 7.69 -2.77
CA LEU A 18 -6.74 8.37 -4.07
C LEU A 18 -6.43 7.40 -5.21
N LEU A 19 -5.44 6.52 -5.04
CA LEU A 19 -5.09 5.50 -6.03
C LEU A 19 -6.26 4.56 -6.32
N ARG A 20 -6.95 4.09 -5.27
CA ARG A 20 -8.15 3.25 -5.40
C ARG A 20 -9.27 3.97 -6.15
N GLU A 21 -9.56 5.20 -5.77
CA GLU A 21 -10.61 6.02 -6.39
C GLU A 21 -10.28 6.33 -7.86
N ALA A 22 -9.03 6.64 -8.18
CA ALA A 22 -8.57 6.88 -9.55
C ALA A 22 -8.71 5.64 -10.45
N LEU A 23 -8.32 4.45 -9.97
CA LEU A 23 -8.49 3.22 -10.73
C LEU A 23 -9.97 2.86 -10.94
N ALA A 24 -10.81 3.04 -9.92
CA ALA A 24 -12.25 2.85 -10.07
C ALA A 24 -12.85 3.84 -11.09
N GLY A 25 -12.48 5.12 -11.01
CA GLY A 25 -12.91 6.16 -11.96
C GLY A 25 -12.46 5.92 -13.39
N ALA A 26 -11.33 5.23 -13.58
CA ALA A 26 -10.84 4.77 -14.88
C ALA A 26 -11.56 3.49 -15.41
N GLY A 27 -12.57 2.98 -14.70
CA GLY A 27 -13.38 1.83 -15.13
C GLY A 27 -12.77 0.45 -14.80
N PHE A 28 -11.81 0.38 -13.88
CA PHE A 28 -11.31 -0.91 -13.40
C PHE A 28 -12.25 -1.52 -12.35
N ALA A 29 -12.57 -2.80 -12.53
CA ALA A 29 -13.14 -3.63 -11.47
C ALA A 29 -12.02 -4.01 -10.48
N LEU A 30 -12.13 -3.53 -9.24
CA LEU A 30 -11.08 -3.68 -8.24
C LEU A 30 -11.23 -4.98 -7.46
N VAL A 31 -10.17 -5.77 -7.46
CA VAL A 31 -9.93 -6.90 -6.54
C VAL A 31 -8.90 -6.43 -5.51
N GLU A 32 -9.05 -6.85 -4.26
CA GLU A 32 -8.12 -6.44 -3.21
C GLU A 32 -7.48 -7.65 -2.54
N CYS A 33 -6.16 -7.74 -2.66
CA CYS A 33 -5.34 -8.75 -2.00
C CYS A 33 -4.48 -8.03 -0.95
N HIS A 34 -5.05 -7.87 0.24
CA HIS A 34 -4.51 -6.97 1.26
C HIS A 34 -4.40 -7.62 2.65
N GLU A 35 -3.39 -7.21 3.41
CA GLU A 35 -3.16 -7.56 4.81
C GLU A 35 -2.77 -6.31 5.64
N PRO A 36 -3.48 -5.96 6.72
CA PRO A 36 -3.29 -4.69 7.42
C PRO A 36 -2.11 -4.71 8.40
N VAL A 37 -0.87 -4.81 7.89
CA VAL A 37 0.34 -4.83 8.74
C VAL A 37 0.61 -3.47 9.37
N TRP A 38 0.33 -2.40 8.63
CA TRP A 38 0.73 -1.03 8.99
C TRP A 38 -0.41 -0.21 9.61
N GLU A 39 -1.63 -0.73 9.70
CA GLU A 39 -2.81 0.02 10.20
C GLU A 39 -2.81 0.22 11.72
N GLU A 40 -2.05 -0.59 12.46
CA GLU A 40 -2.03 -0.57 13.92
C GLU A 40 -1.02 0.43 14.53
N GLU A 41 -0.19 1.10 13.73
CA GLU A 41 0.91 1.95 14.24
C GLU A 41 0.85 3.40 13.73
N GLY A 42 -0.16 4.14 14.22
CA GLY A 42 -0.37 5.57 13.92
C GLY A 42 0.67 6.53 14.52
N ASN A 43 1.55 6.06 15.40
CA ASN A 43 2.71 6.82 15.86
C ASN A 43 3.82 5.82 16.13
N LYS A 44 4.95 5.88 15.40
CA LYS A 44 6.11 4.99 15.60
C LYS A 44 7.02 5.63 16.65
N PRO A 45 6.87 5.35 17.96
CA PRO A 45 7.76 5.91 18.97
C PRO A 45 9.19 5.45 18.70
N ARG A 46 10.18 6.17 19.22
CA ARG A 46 11.62 5.85 19.07
C ARG A 46 11.97 4.39 19.39
N ARG A 47 11.18 3.75 20.26
CA ARG A 47 11.26 2.33 20.67
C ARG A 47 10.84 1.32 19.59
N TYR A 48 10.17 1.77 18.53
CA TYR A 48 9.71 0.96 17.41
C TYR A 48 10.86 0.34 16.60
N PHE A 49 12.03 0.96 16.63
CA PHE A 49 13.23 0.49 15.92
C PHE A 49 14.22 -0.27 16.82
N GLU A 50 13.84 -0.64 18.04
CA GLU A 50 14.66 -1.55 18.86
C GLU A 50 14.76 -2.94 18.20
N PRO A 51 15.86 -3.69 18.37
CA PRO A 51 16.08 -4.97 17.69
C PRO A 51 14.94 -5.99 17.87
N LEU A 52 14.36 -6.05 19.07
CA LEU A 52 13.23 -6.93 19.36
C LEU A 52 11.94 -6.49 18.66
N SER A 53 11.70 -5.18 18.57
CA SER A 53 10.57 -4.61 17.84
C SER A 53 10.70 -4.88 16.34
N LEU A 54 11.90 -4.70 15.77
CA LEU A 54 12.19 -5.03 14.38
C LEU A 54 12.01 -6.52 14.08
N ALA A 55 12.47 -7.41 14.97
CA ALA A 55 12.26 -8.85 14.82
C ALA A 55 10.77 -9.21 14.82
N ARG A 56 9.98 -8.61 15.72
CA ARG A 56 8.51 -8.78 15.76
C ARG A 56 7.86 -8.26 14.48
N LEU A 57 8.28 -7.09 14.00
CA LEU A 57 7.79 -6.50 12.76
C LEU A 57 8.10 -7.40 11.54
N ALA A 58 9.33 -7.89 11.45
CA ALA A 58 9.75 -8.83 10.41
C ALA A 58 8.91 -10.12 10.44
N ALA A 59 8.64 -10.66 11.64
CA ALA A 59 7.78 -11.84 11.80
C ALA A 59 6.33 -11.56 11.34
N ARG A 60 5.76 -10.41 11.74
CA ARG A 60 4.42 -9.97 11.31
C ARG A 60 4.33 -9.80 9.80
N TYR A 61 5.29 -9.09 9.20
CA TYR A 61 5.37 -8.90 7.75
C TYR A 61 5.53 -10.24 7.03
N THR A 62 6.38 -11.14 7.53
CA THR A 62 6.57 -12.47 6.93
C THR A 62 5.29 -13.29 6.97
N ALA A 63 4.54 -13.25 8.07
CA ALA A 63 3.26 -13.92 8.18
C ALA A 63 2.21 -13.32 7.21
N ALA A 64 2.18 -12.00 7.09
CA ALA A 64 1.33 -11.30 6.12
C ALA A 64 1.70 -11.65 4.67
N ALA A 65 2.99 -11.66 4.32
CA ALA A 65 3.47 -12.05 3.00
C ALA A 65 3.04 -13.49 2.63
N ARG A 66 3.08 -14.42 3.59
CA ARG A 66 2.55 -15.79 3.38
C ARG A 66 1.04 -15.81 3.17
N ARG A 67 0.28 -14.98 3.91
CA ARG A 67 -1.18 -14.84 3.73
C ARG A 67 -1.53 -14.23 2.38
N LEU A 68 -0.85 -13.15 1.98
CA LEU A 68 -0.97 -12.54 0.65
C LEU A 68 -0.69 -13.55 -0.47
N ALA A 69 0.37 -14.36 -0.34
CA ALA A 69 0.67 -15.39 -1.32
C ALA A 69 -0.43 -16.45 -1.44
N ARG A 70 -1.04 -16.86 -0.31
CA ARG A 70 -2.19 -17.79 -0.31
C ARG A 70 -3.42 -17.15 -0.94
N ARG A 71 -3.76 -15.91 -0.55
CA ARG A 71 -4.89 -15.16 -1.12
C ARG A 71 -4.74 -14.99 -2.63
N TRP A 72 -3.56 -14.59 -3.09
CA TRP A 72 -3.24 -14.45 -4.52
C TRP A 72 -3.45 -15.75 -5.29
N ARG A 73 -2.96 -16.88 -4.78
CA ARG A 73 -3.14 -18.20 -5.41
C ARG A 73 -4.59 -18.69 -5.39
N ALA A 74 -5.37 -18.24 -4.43
CA ALA A 74 -6.79 -18.57 -4.31
C ALA A 74 -7.69 -17.72 -5.22
N LEU A 75 -7.17 -16.66 -5.86
CA LEU A 75 -7.93 -15.88 -6.82
C LEU A 75 -8.27 -16.73 -8.05
N SER A 76 -9.56 -16.85 -8.36
CA SER A 76 -10.05 -17.47 -9.58
C SER A 76 -9.70 -16.60 -10.78
N GLY A 77 -8.51 -16.81 -11.34
CA GLY A 77 -7.95 -16.02 -12.44
C GLY A 77 -7.17 -14.79 -11.94
N PRO A 78 -5.84 -14.74 -12.11
CA PRO A 78 -5.06 -13.59 -11.67
C PRO A 78 -5.45 -12.34 -12.48
N PRO A 79 -5.76 -11.20 -11.83
CA PRO A 79 -6.02 -9.95 -12.53
C PRO A 79 -4.84 -9.57 -13.44
N PRO A 80 -5.08 -9.02 -14.64
CA PRO A 80 -4.01 -8.68 -15.59
C PRO A 80 -3.16 -7.48 -15.14
N LEU A 81 -3.66 -6.69 -14.18
CA LEU A 81 -2.95 -5.57 -13.56
C LEU A 81 -2.88 -5.77 -12.04
N VAL A 82 -1.69 -5.69 -11.48
CA VAL A 82 -1.43 -5.60 -10.04
C VAL A 82 -0.82 -4.24 -9.75
N VAL A 83 -1.39 -3.55 -8.77
CA VAL A 83 -0.97 -2.23 -8.33
C VAL A 83 -0.58 -2.29 -6.86
N VAL A 84 0.62 -1.80 -6.57
CA VAL A 84 1.15 -1.66 -5.21
C VAL A 84 1.29 -0.17 -4.90
N GLY A 85 0.61 0.28 -3.85
CA GLY A 85 0.52 1.69 -3.47
C GLY A 85 1.61 2.18 -2.51
N PHE A 86 1.33 3.29 -1.84
CA PHE A 86 2.22 3.92 -0.86
C PHE A 86 2.49 3.00 0.33
N GLY A 87 3.76 2.95 0.77
CA GLY A 87 4.24 2.04 1.81
C GLY A 87 4.49 0.59 1.34
N GLY A 88 4.35 0.32 0.04
CA GLY A 88 4.43 -1.02 -0.53
C GLY A 88 5.80 -1.41 -1.12
N GLN A 89 6.92 -0.84 -0.69
CA GLN A 89 8.25 -1.15 -1.28
C GLN A 89 8.58 -2.64 -1.21
N LEU A 90 8.36 -3.25 -0.04
CA LEU A 90 8.56 -4.70 0.14
C LEU A 90 7.47 -5.51 -0.57
N ASP A 91 6.25 -4.98 -0.63
CA ASP A 91 5.12 -5.61 -1.31
C ASP A 91 5.32 -5.67 -2.82
N ALA A 92 5.99 -4.67 -3.42
CA ALA A 92 6.32 -4.65 -4.84
C ALA A 92 7.31 -5.77 -5.19
N LEU A 93 8.28 -6.05 -4.31
CA LEU A 93 9.20 -7.18 -4.48
C LEU A 93 8.47 -8.52 -4.34
N LEU A 94 7.53 -8.62 -3.39
CA LEU A 94 6.69 -9.78 -3.20
C LEU A 94 5.79 -10.02 -4.42
N ALA A 95 5.08 -8.99 -4.89
CA ALA A 95 4.23 -9.03 -6.07
C ALA A 95 5.02 -9.42 -7.31
N ARG A 96 6.24 -8.89 -7.49
CA ARG A 96 7.11 -9.28 -8.61
C ARG A 96 7.44 -10.76 -8.61
N ARG A 97 7.59 -11.38 -7.43
CA ARG A 97 7.85 -12.83 -7.30
C ARG A 97 6.58 -13.68 -7.49
N LEU A 98 5.42 -13.19 -7.05
CA LEU A 98 4.18 -13.98 -7.02
C LEU A 98 3.31 -13.84 -8.29
N CYS A 99 3.33 -12.68 -8.94
CA CYS A 99 2.36 -12.32 -9.98
C CYS A 99 2.92 -12.49 -11.41
N ARG A 100 4.23 -12.74 -11.56
CA ARG A 100 4.85 -12.98 -12.87
C ARG A 100 4.62 -14.42 -13.38
N PRO A 101 4.65 -14.64 -14.71
CA PRO A 101 4.87 -13.66 -15.79
C PRO A 101 3.61 -12.99 -16.34
N ARG A 102 2.40 -13.43 -15.92
CA ARG A 102 1.15 -13.11 -16.62
C ARG A 102 0.48 -11.79 -16.25
N THR A 103 1.11 -10.98 -15.40
CA THR A 103 0.48 -9.80 -14.79
C THR A 103 1.37 -8.57 -14.96
N ALA A 104 0.80 -7.48 -15.46
CA ALA A 104 1.44 -6.17 -15.40
C ALA A 104 1.52 -5.71 -13.95
N LEU A 105 2.71 -5.30 -13.50
CA LEU A 105 2.94 -4.83 -12.14
C LEU A 105 3.27 -3.34 -12.16
N VAL A 106 2.45 -2.54 -11.49
CA VAL A 106 2.65 -1.11 -11.29
C VAL A 106 2.95 -0.86 -9.82
N PHE A 107 4.04 -0.15 -9.56
CA PHE A 107 4.34 0.39 -8.24
C PHE A 107 4.08 1.90 -8.26
N ALA A 108 3.13 2.35 -7.44
CA ALA A 108 2.68 3.74 -7.37
C ALA A 108 2.94 4.31 -5.96
N PRO A 109 4.21 4.65 -5.63
CA PRO A 109 4.58 5.27 -4.36
C PRO A 109 4.23 6.76 -4.36
N LEU A 110 2.95 7.08 -4.55
CA LEU A 110 2.46 8.45 -4.55
C LEU A 110 2.45 9.00 -3.14
N VAL A 111 2.82 10.28 -2.98
CA VAL A 111 2.58 11.09 -1.79
C VAL A 111 1.70 12.25 -2.22
N THR A 112 0.77 12.68 -1.37
CA THR A 112 -0.10 13.80 -1.73
C THR A 112 0.63 15.13 -1.62
N LEU A 113 0.18 16.12 -2.42
CA LEU A 113 0.68 17.49 -2.30
C LEU A 113 0.36 18.07 -0.94
N SER A 114 -0.80 17.76 -0.36
CA SER A 114 -1.16 18.19 1.00
C SER A 114 -0.21 17.62 2.04
N GLU A 115 0.08 16.32 2.03
CA GLU A 115 1.09 15.71 2.90
C GLU A 115 2.46 16.39 2.73
N THR A 116 2.87 16.69 1.49
CA THR A 116 4.19 17.29 1.24
C THR A 116 4.27 18.77 1.62
N LEU A 117 3.30 19.58 1.19
CA LEU A 117 3.36 21.04 1.27
C LEU A 117 2.76 21.60 2.57
N VAL A 118 1.85 20.87 3.21
CA VAL A 118 1.16 21.32 4.42
C VAL A 118 1.70 20.59 5.65
N GLU A 119 1.75 19.25 5.63
CA GLU A 119 2.11 18.45 6.81
C GLU A 119 3.63 18.36 7.04
N ASP A 120 4.38 17.99 6.00
CA ASP A 120 5.83 17.77 6.08
C ASP A 120 6.62 19.08 6.01
N ARG A 121 6.51 19.82 4.90
CA ARG A 121 7.31 21.04 4.67
C ARG A 121 6.72 22.31 5.27
N GLN A 122 5.47 22.27 5.70
CA GLN A 122 4.75 23.41 6.31
C GLN A 122 4.84 24.71 5.48
N VAL A 123 4.86 24.60 4.15
CA VAL A 123 4.89 25.74 3.21
C VAL A 123 3.56 26.51 3.25
N PHE A 124 2.44 25.81 3.51
CA PHE A 124 1.13 26.40 3.73
C PHE A 124 0.57 26.00 5.10
N PRO A 125 -0.13 26.91 5.81
CA PRO A 125 -0.77 26.58 7.08
C PRO A 125 -1.98 25.67 6.86
N ALA A 126 -2.15 24.65 7.71
CA ALA A 126 -3.22 23.64 7.59
C ALA A 126 -4.65 24.21 7.57
N ALA A 127 -4.88 25.35 8.20
CA ALA A 127 -6.19 26.03 8.22
C ALA A 127 -6.43 26.97 7.02
N GLY A 128 -5.47 27.11 6.09
CA GLY A 128 -5.54 28.05 4.98
C GLY A 128 -6.29 27.52 3.75
N LEU A 129 -6.85 28.42 2.94
CA LEU A 129 -7.49 28.08 1.65
C LEU A 129 -6.56 27.32 0.69
N ARG A 130 -5.24 27.53 0.79
CA ARG A 130 -4.22 26.86 -0.04
C ARG A 130 -3.87 25.44 0.44
N ALA A 131 -4.42 24.99 1.56
CA ALA A 131 -4.19 23.66 2.12
C ALA A 131 -5.26 22.64 1.70
N ARG A 132 -6.28 23.05 0.93
CA ARG A 132 -7.41 22.23 0.51
C ARG A 132 -7.39 21.96 -1.00
#